data_AF-A0A8T4WAY6-F1
#
_entry.id   AF-A0A8T4WAY6-F1
#
_cell.length_a   1.000
_cell.length_b   1.000
_cell.length_c   1.000
_cell.angle_alpha   90.00
_cell.angle_beta   90.00
_cell.angle_gamma   90.00
#
_symmetry.space_group_name_H-M   'P 1'
#
loop_
_entity.id
_entity.type
_entity.pdbx_description
1 polymer ?
#
loop_
_entity_poly.entity_id
_entity_poly.type
_entity_poly.pdbx_seq_one_letter_code
_entity_poly.pdbx_strand_id
1 'polypeptide(L)' 'MLRRVSCPVCSTIVELTITRDMVEDENDFPVSVQIEHEDHHFYVNLDSEGSITDILHPDLFEQD' A
#
# COMPACT_ATOMS: atom_id res chain seq x y z
N MET A 1 9.30 8.13 4.35
CA MET A 1 8.66 9.29 3.72
C MET A 1 7.17 9.23 3.99
N LEU A 2 6.52 10.36 4.29
CA LEU A 2 5.07 10.42 4.47
C LEU A 2 4.39 10.51 3.09
N ARG A 3 3.44 9.63 2.83
CA ARG A 3 2.62 9.62 1.63
C ARG A 3 1.15 9.64 2.03
N ARG A 4 0.31 10.22 1.18
CA ARG A 4 -1.14 10.27 1.37
C ARG A 4 -1.80 9.45 0.28
N VAL A 5 -2.63 8.51 0.67
CA VAL A 5 -3.40 7.67 -0.24
C VAL A 5 -4.88 7.80 0.07
N SER A 6 -5.71 7.72 -0.96
CA SER A 6 -7.15 7.58 -0.77
C SER A 6 -7.43 6.11 -0.51
N CYS A 7 -8.07 5.79 0.61
CA CYS A 7 -8.55 4.46 0.85
C CYS A 7 -9.55 4.08 -0.28
N PRO A 8 -9.35 2.96 -0.98
CA PRO A 8 -10.21 2.58 -2.08
C PRO A 8 -11.62 2.15 -1.61
N VAL A 9 -11.78 1.79 -0.33
CA VAL A 9 -13.05 1.34 0.27
C VAL A 9 -13.94 2.50 0.69
N CYS A 10 -13.40 3.45 1.47
CA CYS A 10 -14.18 4.55 2.07
C CYS A 10 -13.84 5.94 1.54
N SER A 11 -12.87 6.06 0.63
CA SER A 11 -12.38 7.35 0.08
C SER A 11 -11.75 8.30 1.11
N THR A 12 -11.51 7.86 2.35
CA THR A 12 -10.78 8.64 3.36
C THR A 12 -9.29 8.70 3.03
N ILE A 13 -8.65 9.84 3.29
CA ILE A 13 -7.20 10.00 3.12
C ILE A 13 -6.46 9.35 4.29
N VAL A 14 -5.62 8.38 3.98
CA VAL A 14 -4.74 7.68 4.92
C VAL A 14 -3.32 8.19 4.75
N GLU A 15 -2.67 8.52 5.86
CA GLU A 15 -1.25 8.91 5.87
C GLU A 15 -0.37 7.69 6.12
N LEU A 16 0.41 7.31 5.10
CA LEU A 16 1.32 6.19 5.11
C LEU A 16 2.75 6.66 5.35
N THR A 17 3.43 6.07 6.32
CA THR A 17 4.86 6.28 6.53
C THR A 17 5.63 5.12 5.92
N ILE A 18 6.16 5.32 4.71
CA ILE A 18 7.00 4.32 4.04
C ILE A 18 8.42 4.44 4.61
N THR A 19 8.90 3.42 5.30
CA THR A 19 10.29 3.34 5.75
C THR A 19 11.15 2.69 4.69
N ARG A 20 12.46 2.96 4.70
CA ARG A 20 13.36 2.31 3.73
C ARG A 20 13.43 0.79 3.94
N ASP A 21 13.31 0.34 5.18
CA ASP A 21 13.27 -1.08 5.55
C ASP A 21 12.17 -1.87 4.81
N MET A 22 11.01 -1.24 4.53
CA MET A 22 9.92 -1.85 3.75
C MET A 22 10.24 -2.05 2.26
N VAL A 23 11.29 -1.41 1.76
CA VAL A 23 11.67 -1.37 0.34
C VAL A 23 13.03 -2.04 0.12
N GLU A 24 13.95 -1.94 1.08
CA GLU A 24 15.34 -2.41 0.94
C GLU A 24 15.49 -3.94 0.98
N ASP A 25 14.57 -4.68 1.59
CA ASP A 25 14.65 -6.15 1.68
C ASP A 25 14.12 -6.85 0.41
N GLU A 26 13.39 -6.13 -0.44
CA GLU A 26 12.73 -6.69 -1.61
C GLU A 26 13.63 -6.64 -2.85
N ASN A 27 13.92 -7.81 -3.43
CA ASN A 27 14.69 -7.93 -4.67
C ASN A 27 13.79 -7.87 -5.93
N ASP A 28 12.47 -7.87 -5.76
CA ASP A 28 11.47 -7.89 -6.83
C ASP A 28 10.48 -6.74 -6.61
N PHE A 29 10.29 -5.91 -7.62
CA PHE A 29 9.38 -4.76 -7.58
C PHE A 29 8.32 -4.89 -8.67
N PRO A 30 7.07 -4.44 -8.42
CA PRO A 30 6.64 -3.72 -7.23
C PRO A 30 6.35 -4.62 -6.00
N VAL A 31 6.63 -4.12 -4.80
CA VAL A 31 6.24 -4.79 -3.55
C VAL A 31 4.83 -4.36 -3.13
N SER A 32 3.99 -5.32 -2.78
CA SER A 32 2.65 -5.07 -2.24
C SER A 32 2.70 -4.99 -0.71
N VAL A 33 2.32 -3.83 -0.16
CA VAL A 33 2.25 -3.60 1.29
C VAL A 33 0.79 -3.53 1.74
N GLN A 34 0.42 -4.33 2.73
CA GLN A 34 -0.91 -4.27 3.35
C GLN A 34 -1.02 -3.08 4.30
N ILE A 35 -2.09 -2.31 4.13
CA ILE A 35 -2.42 -1.15 4.95
C ILE A 35 -3.70 -1.45 5.70
N GLU A 36 -3.63 -1.49 7.03
CA GLU A 36 -4.79 -1.57 7.90
C GLU A 36 -5.38 -0.16 8.11
N HIS A 37 -6.66 0.02 7.83
CA HIS A 37 -7.38 1.28 8.00
C HIS A 37 -8.75 1.05 8.64
N GLU A 38 -8.84 1.38 9.93
CA GLU A 38 -10.05 1.20 10.75
C GLU A 38 -10.57 -0.25 10.74
N ASP A 39 -11.61 -0.54 9.98
CA ASP A 39 -12.29 -1.85 9.91
C ASP A 39 -12.00 -2.63 8.60
N HIS A 40 -11.19 -2.05 7.70
CA HIS A 40 -10.81 -2.69 6.44
C HIS A 40 -9.29 -2.58 6.23
N HIS A 41 -8.78 -3.36 5.29
CA HIS A 41 -7.43 -3.20 4.80
C HIS A 41 -7.44 -3.00 3.29
N PHE A 42 -6.35 -2.47 2.76
CA PHE A 42 -6.11 -2.40 1.32
C PHE A 42 -4.63 -2.56 1.06
N TYR A 43 -4.23 -2.81 -0.18
CA TYR A 43 -2.82 -2.98 -0.52
C TYR A 43 -2.33 -1.80 -1.35
N VAL A 44 -1.07 -1.44 -1.18
CA VAL A 44 -0.39 -0.46 -2.02
C VAL A 44 0.84 -1.09 -2.63
N ASN A 45 1.02 -0.88 -3.92
CA ASN A 45 2.21 -1.32 -4.63
C ASN A 45 3.26 -0.22 -4.58
N LEU A 46 4.47 -0.55 -4.16
CA LEU A 46 5.59 0.37 -4.07
C LEU A 46 6.67 -0.02 -5.08
N ASP A 47 7.30 0.97 -5.72
CA ASP A 47 8.52 0.76 -6.51
C ASP A 47 9.79 0.81 -5.63
N SER A 48 10.95 0.60 -6.26
CA SER A 48 12.27 0.64 -5.61
C SER A 48 12.62 1.95 -4.89
N GLU A 49 11.98 3.05 -5.25
CA GLU A 49 12.14 4.35 -4.59
C GLU A 49 11.12 4.57 -3.45
N GLY A 50 10.22 3.61 -3.21
CA GLY A 50 9.13 3.71 -2.25
C GLY A 50 8.03 4.68 -2.71
N SER A 51 7.85 4.86 -4.02
CA SER A 51 6.69 5.58 -4.56
C SER A 51 5.56 4.60 -4.82
N ILE A 52 4.34 5.08 -4.60
CA ILE A 52 3.13 4.28 -4.81
C ILE A 52 2.87 4.21 -6.32
N THR A 53 2.89 3.00 -6.87
CA THR A 53 2.61 2.74 -8.27
C THR A 53 1.15 2.35 -8.50
N ASP A 54 0.53 1.69 -7.51
CA ASP A 54 -0.87 1.25 -7.58
C ASP A 54 -1.50 1.13 -6.18
N ILE A 55 -2.84 1.17 -6.12
CA ILE A 55 -3.64 1.01 -4.90
C ILE A 55 -4.70 -0.06 -5.18
N LEU A 56 -4.59 -1.20 -4.50
CA LEU A 56 -5.42 -2.37 -4.74
C LEU A 56 -6.55 -2.44 -3.71
N HIS A 57 -7.77 -2.69 -4.19
CA HIS A 57 -8.95 -2.92 -3.36
C HIS A 57 -8.86 -4.31 -2.68
N PRO A 58 -9.23 -4.46 -1.40
CA PRO A 58 -9.20 -5.76 -0.70
C PRO A 58 -9.97 -6.87 -1.45
N ASP A 59 -11.13 -6.53 -2.03
CA ASP A 59 -11.95 -7.42 -2.88
C ASP A 59 -11.19 -8.09 -4.03
N LEU A 60 -10.11 -7.48 -4.53
CA LEU A 60 -9.30 -8.04 -5.62
C LEU A 60 -8.30 -9.10 -5.15
N PHE A 61 -8.03 -9.19 -3.85
CA PHE A 61 -7.06 -10.13 -3.26
C PHE A 61 -7.73 -11.31 -2.53
N GLU A 62 -9.00 -11.17 -2.14
CA GLU A 62 -9.75 -12.20 -1.38
C GLU A 62 -10.61 -13.13 -2.27
N GLN A 63 -10.34 -13.20 -3.58
CA GLN A 63 -11.03 -14.13 -4.50
C GLN A 63 -10.10 -15.30 -4.88
N ASP A 64 -10.21 -16.38 -4.08
CA ASP A 64 -9.80 -17.80 -4.31
C ASP A 64 -8.30 -18.16 -4.34
#